data_AF-A0A9P6UDK5-F1
#
_entry.id   AF-A0A9P6UDK5-F1
#
_cell.length_a   1.000
_cell.length_b   1.000
_cell.length_c   1.000
_cell.angle_alpha   90.00
_cell.angle_beta   90.00
_cell.angle_gamma   90.00
#
_symmetry.space_group_name_H-M   'P 1'
#
loop_
_entity.id
_entity.type
_entity.pdbx_description
1 polymer ?
#
loop_
_entity_poly.entity_id
_entity_poly.type
_entity_poly.pdbx_seq_one_letter_code
_entity_poly.pdbx_strand_id
1 'polypeptide(L)'
;HEFRFTNLSAHPVSGKQTVLVLTLVRNRESWGGDRSFSDFLSIVQGFDYPMSNINLGILASDKTEFMAITDYIKQLPGDKNPFRQIHVILREKDNGISREHRKADNAQRDRRRLIARLRNYLLYTTLRDEDSVLWIDSDMIRVPNDLLGRMIDSGKDVITTATRS
;
A
#
# COMPACT_ATOMS: atom_id res chain seq x y z
N HIS A 1 12.32 10.26 -4.41
CA HIS A 1 11.25 11.05 -5.06
C HIS A 1 9.93 10.66 -4.45
N GLU A 2 9.00 11.60 -4.30
CA GLU A 2 7.66 11.30 -3.79
C GLU A 2 6.60 12.05 -4.59
N PHE A 3 5.40 11.49 -4.60
CA PHE A 3 4.20 12.08 -5.18
C PHE A 3 3.09 11.98 -4.15
N ARG A 4 2.36 13.08 -3.95
CA ARG A 4 1.24 13.14 -3.02
C ARG A 4 0.03 13.73 -3.70
N PHE A 5 -1.08 13.02 -3.62
CA PHE A 5 -2.41 13.48 -3.98
C PHE A 5 -3.23 13.68 -2.71
N THR A 6 -3.98 14.78 -2.64
CA THR A 6 -4.91 15.06 -1.54
C THR A 6 -6.24 15.49 -2.13
N ASN A 7 -7.31 14.78 -1.77
CA ASN A 7 -8.66 15.19 -2.14
C ASN A 7 -9.20 16.18 -1.09
N LEU A 8 -9.24 17.46 -1.44
CA LEU A 8 -9.71 18.52 -0.54
C LEU A 8 -11.22 18.44 -0.24
N SER A 9 -12.00 17.72 -1.05
CA SER A 9 -13.44 17.49 -0.84
C SER A 9 -13.75 16.25 -0.01
N ALA A 10 -12.76 15.38 0.21
CA ALA A 10 -12.93 14.17 1.00
C ALA A 10 -12.74 14.46 2.49
N HIS A 11 -13.85 14.51 3.21
CA HIS A 11 -13.84 14.64 4.67
C HIS A 11 -14.14 13.30 5.32
N PRO A 12 -13.34 12.86 6.32
CA PRO A 12 -13.63 11.65 7.07
C PRO A 12 -15.02 11.72 7.70
N VAL A 13 -15.76 10.61 7.59
CA VAL A 13 -17.02 10.44 8.29
C VAL A 13 -16.75 10.39 9.80
N SER A 14 -17.42 11.28 10.54
CA SER A 14 -17.30 11.34 12.01
C SER A 14 -17.71 10.02 12.67
N GLY A 15 -17.00 9.63 13.73
CA GLY A 15 -17.25 8.39 14.47
C GLY A 15 -16.76 7.11 13.79
N LYS A 16 -16.11 7.21 12.62
CA LYS A 16 -15.40 6.09 11.97
C LYS A 16 -13.90 6.32 12.08
N GLN A 17 -13.15 5.24 12.36
CA GLN A 17 -11.69 5.29 12.39
C GLN A 17 -11.11 5.66 11.02
N THR A 18 -9.97 6.30 11.01
CA THR A 18 -9.16 6.55 9.82
C THR A 18 -8.17 5.41 9.63
N VAL A 19 -7.98 4.96 8.38
CA VAL A 19 -7.16 3.80 8.06
C VAL A 19 -6.11 4.16 7.03
N LEU A 20 -4.87 3.82 7.31
CA LEU A 20 -3.77 3.87 6.35
C LEU A 20 -3.57 2.48 5.73
N VAL A 21 -3.90 2.34 4.45
CA VAL A 21 -3.62 1.13 3.66
C VAL A 21 -2.22 1.25 3.05
N LEU A 22 -1.38 0.24 3.25
CA LEU A 22 0.02 0.23 2.81
C LEU A 22 0.32 -0.94 1.87
N THR A 23 1.05 -0.66 0.80
CA THR A 23 1.58 -1.70 -0.10
C THR A 23 3.00 -1.40 -0.59
N LEU A 24 3.76 -2.47 -0.85
CA LEU A 24 5.08 -2.41 -1.48
C LEU A 24 5.00 -2.96 -2.90
N VAL A 25 5.63 -2.27 -3.86
CA VAL A 25 5.65 -2.65 -5.27
C VAL A 25 7.10 -2.60 -5.74
N ARG A 26 7.63 -3.74 -6.20
CA ARG A 26 9.00 -3.77 -6.72
C ARG A 26 9.07 -3.24 -8.14
N ASN A 27 8.15 -3.68 -8.99
CA ASN A 27 8.08 -3.46 -10.43
C ASN A 27 6.69 -3.89 -10.93
N ARG A 28 6.45 -3.79 -12.25
CA ARG A 28 5.21 -4.20 -12.91
C ARG A 28 4.72 -5.62 -12.59
N GLU A 29 5.63 -6.56 -12.34
CA GLU A 29 5.31 -7.96 -12.03
C GLU A 29 4.73 -8.13 -10.62
N SER A 30 4.90 -7.14 -9.74
CA SER A 30 4.49 -7.22 -8.33
C SER A 30 2.97 -7.28 -8.15
N TRP A 31 2.19 -6.87 -9.14
CA TRP A 31 0.72 -6.90 -9.11
C TRP A 31 0.12 -8.31 -9.34
N GLY A 32 0.92 -9.25 -9.84
CA GLY A 32 0.53 -10.63 -10.13
C GLY A 32 -0.16 -10.80 -11.50
N GLY A 33 0.39 -11.67 -12.34
CA GLY A 33 -0.13 -11.93 -13.69
C GLY A 33 -0.18 -10.66 -14.55
N ASP A 34 -1.26 -10.48 -15.29
CA ASP A 34 -1.47 -9.32 -16.19
C ASP A 34 -2.03 -8.08 -15.46
N ARG A 35 -2.20 -8.13 -14.14
CA ARG A 35 -2.82 -7.05 -13.34
C ARG A 35 -1.93 -5.84 -13.18
N SER A 36 -2.49 -4.68 -12.89
CA SER A 36 -1.77 -3.42 -12.69
C SER A 36 -2.21 -2.70 -11.41
N PHE A 37 -1.69 -1.49 -11.19
CA PHE A 37 -2.14 -0.62 -10.10
C PHE A 37 -3.65 -0.39 -10.10
N SER A 38 -4.31 -0.33 -11.26
CA SER A 38 -5.76 -0.14 -11.32
C SER A 38 -6.52 -1.29 -10.65
N ASP A 39 -6.07 -2.53 -10.85
CA ASP A 39 -6.70 -3.73 -10.27
C ASP A 39 -6.50 -3.78 -8.75
N PHE A 40 -5.33 -3.36 -8.26
CA PHE A 40 -5.11 -3.21 -6.83
C PHE A 40 -6.00 -2.11 -6.25
N LEU A 41 -6.09 -0.97 -6.93
CA LEU A 41 -6.92 0.14 -6.48
C LEU A 41 -8.40 -0.26 -6.39
N SER A 42 -8.90 -1.05 -7.35
CA SER A 42 -10.26 -1.59 -7.33
C SER A 42 -10.53 -2.50 -6.13
N ILE A 43 -9.53 -3.24 -5.63
CA ILE A 43 -9.68 -4.01 -4.38
C ILE A 43 -9.90 -3.08 -3.19
N VAL A 44 -9.05 -2.05 -3.06
CA VAL A 44 -9.16 -1.11 -1.94
C VAL A 44 -10.48 -0.32 -2.02
N GLN A 45 -10.89 0.09 -3.21
CA GLN A 45 -12.18 0.75 -3.44
C GLN A 45 -13.39 -0.15 -3.17
N GLY A 46 -13.20 -1.47 -3.17
CA GLY A 46 -14.23 -2.45 -2.87
C GLY A 46 -14.52 -2.63 -1.38
N PHE A 47 -13.76 -2.02 -0.48
CA PHE A 47 -14.04 -2.13 0.95
C PHE A 47 -15.37 -1.46 1.31
N ASP A 48 -16.13 -2.12 2.18
CA ASP A 48 -17.37 -1.60 2.78
C ASP A 48 -17.01 -0.59 3.89
N TYR A 49 -16.26 0.44 3.51
CA TYR A 49 -15.72 1.46 4.39
C TYR A 49 -15.69 2.82 3.68
N PRO A 50 -15.93 3.95 4.38
CA PRO A 50 -15.88 5.25 3.73
C PRO A 50 -14.48 5.54 3.16
N MET A 51 -14.37 5.74 1.85
CA MET A 51 -13.08 6.01 1.21
C MET A 51 -12.43 7.32 1.68
N SER A 52 -13.24 8.28 2.15
CA SER A 52 -12.74 9.51 2.79
C SER A 52 -12.10 9.28 4.16
N ASN A 53 -12.24 8.09 4.74
CA ASN A 53 -11.53 7.64 5.94
C ASN A 53 -10.28 6.81 5.60
N ILE A 54 -9.98 6.58 4.32
CA ILE A 54 -8.84 5.77 3.89
C ILE A 54 -7.77 6.66 3.25
N ASN A 55 -6.54 6.52 3.73
CA ASN A 55 -5.33 7.00 3.06
C ASN A 55 -4.57 5.80 2.48
N LEU A 56 -3.92 6.01 1.34
CA LEU A 56 -3.15 4.98 0.65
C LEU A 56 -1.67 5.35 0.59
N GLY A 57 -0.81 4.51 1.16
CA GLY A 57 0.64 4.62 1.07
C GLY A 57 1.23 3.53 0.18
N ILE A 58 2.02 3.93 -0.82
CA ILE A 58 2.62 3.02 -1.79
C ILE A 58 4.12 3.29 -1.86
N LEU A 59 4.95 2.26 -1.72
CA LEU A 59 6.37 2.36 -2.02
C LEU A 59 6.69 1.57 -3.28
N ALA A 60 7.20 2.27 -4.29
CA ALA A 60 7.73 1.69 -5.51
C ALA A 60 9.27 1.62 -5.43
N SER A 61 9.84 0.46 -5.76
CA SER A 61 11.31 0.29 -5.88
C SER A 61 11.85 0.36 -7.31
N ASP A 62 10.97 0.57 -8.28
CA ASP A 62 11.28 0.77 -9.68
C ASP A 62 10.72 2.11 -10.15
N LYS A 63 11.52 2.87 -10.90
CA LYS A 63 11.17 4.21 -11.34
C LYS A 63 10.07 4.20 -12.40
N THR A 64 10.07 3.22 -13.30
CA THR A 64 9.04 3.07 -14.34
C THR A 64 7.69 2.81 -13.70
N GLU A 65 7.66 1.91 -12.70
CA GLU A 65 6.45 1.59 -11.97
C GLU A 65 5.96 2.78 -11.12
N PHE A 66 6.87 3.50 -10.47
CA PHE A 66 6.53 4.76 -9.79
C PHE A 66 5.85 5.74 -10.76
N MET A 67 6.42 5.97 -11.94
CA MET A 67 5.83 6.87 -12.94
C MET A 67 4.44 6.39 -13.35
N ALA A 68 4.28 5.11 -13.70
CA ALA A 68 3.00 4.52 -14.09
C ALA A 68 1.91 4.72 -13.04
N ILE A 69 2.22 4.47 -11.75
CA ILE A 69 1.27 4.69 -10.64
C ILE A 69 0.92 6.18 -10.54
N THR A 70 1.91 7.08 -10.54
CA THR A 70 1.64 8.51 -10.37
C THR A 70 0.89 9.10 -11.55
N ASP A 71 1.15 8.66 -12.78
CA ASP A 71 0.45 9.12 -13.98
C ASP A 71 -0.98 8.62 -14.00
N TYR A 72 -1.22 7.37 -13.58
CA TYR A 72 -2.58 6.87 -13.36
C TYR A 72 -3.34 7.74 -12.35
N ILE A 73 -2.74 8.07 -11.20
CA ILE A 73 -3.40 8.90 -10.17
C ILE A 73 -3.70 10.31 -10.70
N LYS A 74 -2.79 10.92 -11.48
CA LYS A 74 -3.01 12.25 -12.09
C LYS A 74 -4.15 12.24 -13.12
N GLN A 75 -4.36 11.11 -13.79
CA GLN A 75 -5.41 10.94 -14.79
C GLN A 75 -6.77 10.58 -14.18
N LEU A 76 -6.83 10.23 -12.89
CA LEU A 76 -8.11 10.04 -12.22
C LEU A 76 -8.88 11.38 -12.24
N PRO A 77 -10.12 11.40 -12.76
CA PRO A 77 -10.97 12.58 -12.68
C PRO A 77 -11.10 13.05 -11.23
N GLY A 78 -11.17 14.38 -11.00
CA GLY A 78 -11.15 14.96 -9.65
C GLY A 78 -12.31 14.49 -8.75
N ASP A 79 -13.42 14.08 -9.34
CA ASP A 79 -14.60 13.47 -8.72
C ASP A 79 -14.49 11.95 -8.52
N LYS A 80 -13.51 11.29 -9.15
CA LYS A 80 -13.33 9.83 -9.14
C LYS A 80 -12.22 9.32 -8.25
N ASN A 81 -11.46 10.19 -7.57
CA ASN A 81 -10.52 9.73 -6.54
C ASN A 81 -11.19 9.78 -5.17
N PRO A 82 -11.73 8.65 -4.67
CA PRO A 82 -12.53 8.66 -3.44
C PRO A 82 -11.67 8.71 -2.18
N PHE A 83 -10.34 8.54 -2.30
CA PHE A 83 -9.40 8.53 -1.18
C PHE A 83 -9.12 9.94 -0.66
N ARG A 84 -8.96 10.06 0.66
CA ARG A 84 -8.56 11.34 1.28
C ARG A 84 -7.15 11.73 0.85
N GLN A 85 -6.20 10.81 0.93
CA GLN A 85 -4.83 11.01 0.44
C GLN A 85 -4.25 9.75 -0.20
N ILE A 86 -3.41 9.95 -1.22
CA ILE A 86 -2.54 8.92 -1.77
C ILE A 86 -1.11 9.45 -1.74
N HIS A 87 -0.19 8.69 -1.14
CA HIS A 87 1.24 9.01 -1.09
C HIS A 87 2.03 7.89 -1.74
N VAL A 88 2.71 8.20 -2.84
CA VAL A 88 3.57 7.28 -3.58
C VAL A 88 5.02 7.69 -3.37
N ILE A 89 5.87 6.76 -2.95
CA ILE A 89 7.27 6.99 -2.65
C ILE A 89 8.13 6.12 -3.55
N LEU A 90 9.08 6.73 -4.26
CA LEU A 90 10.12 6.01 -4.97
C LEU A 90 11.31 5.80 -4.03
N ARG A 91 11.59 4.53 -3.73
CA ARG A 91 12.81 4.09 -3.05
C ARG A 91 13.51 3.03 -3.89
N GLU A 92 14.39 3.50 -4.77
CA GLU A 92 15.29 2.64 -5.52
C GLU A 92 16.16 1.82 -4.57
N LYS A 93 16.55 0.62 -4.99
CA LYS A 93 17.43 -0.22 -4.17
C LYS A 93 18.72 0.55 -3.90
N ASP A 94 19.04 0.73 -2.62
CA ASP A 94 20.39 1.11 -2.23
C ASP A 94 21.34 0.06 -2.79
N ASN A 95 22.31 0.48 -3.60
CA ASN A 95 23.33 -0.36 -4.25
C ASN A 95 24.22 -1.15 -3.25
N GLY A 96 23.94 -1.07 -1.94
CA GLY A 96 24.77 -1.56 -0.84
C GLY A 96 24.48 -2.99 -0.36
N ILE A 97 23.60 -3.76 -1.01
CA ILE A 97 23.58 -5.22 -0.76
C ILE A 97 24.68 -5.83 -1.61
N SER A 98 25.87 -5.97 -1.01
CA SER A 98 27.05 -6.61 -1.60
C SER A 98 26.66 -7.87 -2.37
N ARG A 99 27.11 -7.94 -3.63
CA ARG A 99 26.90 -9.06 -4.55
C ARG A 99 27.50 -10.39 -4.04
N GLU A 100 28.22 -10.39 -2.92
CA GLU A 100 29.02 -11.52 -2.44
C GLU A 100 28.26 -12.57 -1.60
N HIS A 101 27.00 -12.35 -1.23
CA HIS A 101 26.27 -13.29 -0.36
C HIS A 101 25.21 -14.14 -1.06
N ARG A 102 25.53 -14.67 -2.25
CA ARG A 102 24.70 -15.69 -2.94
C ARG A 102 24.94 -17.10 -2.38
N LYS A 103 24.61 -17.33 -1.10
CA LYS A 103 24.25 -18.67 -0.60
C LYS A 103 22.75 -18.66 -0.33
N ALA A 104 22.04 -19.67 -0.83
CA ALA A 104 20.57 -19.70 -0.92
C ALA A 104 19.86 -19.37 0.42
N ASP A 105 20.42 -19.79 1.56
CA ASP A 105 19.83 -19.55 2.88
C ASP A 105 20.02 -18.11 3.40
N ASN A 106 21.15 -17.47 3.10
CA ASN A 106 21.43 -16.09 3.49
C ASN A 106 20.61 -15.09 2.65
N ALA A 107 20.37 -15.42 1.37
CA ALA A 107 19.60 -14.58 0.46
C ALA A 107 18.15 -14.35 0.95
N GLN A 108 17.52 -15.36 1.56
CA GLN A 108 16.16 -15.21 2.09
C GLN A 108 16.10 -14.32 3.34
N ARG A 109 17.09 -14.45 4.25
CA ARG A 109 17.19 -13.58 5.43
C ARG A 109 17.42 -12.13 5.03
N ASP A 110 18.30 -11.89 4.07
CA ASP A 110 18.61 -10.54 3.60
C ASP A 110 17.43 -9.92 2.83
N ARG A 111 16.70 -10.73 2.04
CA ARG A 111 15.43 -10.29 1.42
C ARG A 111 14.42 -9.88 2.48
N ARG A 112 14.22 -10.68 3.54
CA ARG A 112 13.30 -10.34 4.64
C ARG A 112 13.72 -9.06 5.36
N ARG A 113 15.01 -8.89 5.64
CA ARG A 113 15.56 -7.67 6.25
C ARG A 113 15.32 -6.43 5.37
N LEU A 114 15.48 -6.57 4.06
CA LEU A 114 15.21 -5.48 3.12
C LEU A 114 13.72 -5.12 3.12
N ILE A 115 12.83 -6.11 3.01
CA ILE A 115 11.37 -5.89 3.02
C ILE A 115 10.94 -5.23 4.33
N ALA A 116 11.45 -5.70 5.49
CA ALA A 116 11.14 -5.08 6.78
C ALA A 116 11.58 -3.60 6.83
N ARG A 117 12.78 -3.28 6.32
CA ARG A 117 13.25 -1.89 6.24
C ARG A 117 12.35 -1.02 5.35
N LEU A 118 11.93 -1.54 4.19
CA LEU A 118 11.03 -0.82 3.29
C LEU A 118 9.64 -0.63 3.90
N ARG A 119 9.10 -1.64 4.59
CA ARG A 119 7.81 -1.53 5.30
C ARG A 119 7.86 -0.46 6.38
N ASN A 120 8.90 -0.47 7.22
CA ASN A 120 9.09 0.55 8.25
C ASN A 120 9.26 1.94 7.64
N TYR A 121 10.06 2.07 6.59
CA TYR A 121 10.27 3.34 5.92
C TYR A 121 8.96 3.89 5.35
N LEU A 122 8.18 3.08 4.64
CA LEU A 122 6.87 3.49 4.13
C LEU A 122 5.95 3.91 5.28
N LEU A 123 5.80 3.08 6.30
CA LEU A 123 4.98 3.38 7.47
C LEU A 123 5.34 4.73 8.11
N TYR A 124 6.62 4.93 8.46
CA TYR A 124 7.06 6.16 9.15
C TYR A 124 6.95 7.42 8.29
N THR A 125 6.92 7.29 6.95
CA THR A 125 6.85 8.44 6.04
C THR A 125 5.41 8.80 5.67
N THR A 126 4.48 7.84 5.75
CA THR A 126 3.08 8.06 5.37
C THR A 126 2.12 8.15 6.55
N LEU A 127 2.42 7.50 7.69
CA LEU A 127 1.60 7.54 8.89
C LEU A 127 1.60 8.96 9.47
N ARG A 128 0.41 9.45 9.79
CA ARG A 128 0.18 10.73 10.45
C ARG A 128 -0.71 10.53 11.66
N ASP A 129 -2.00 10.72 11.47
CA ASP A 129 -3.05 10.73 12.47
C ASP A 129 -4.02 9.55 12.30
N GLU A 130 -3.70 8.58 11.44
CA GLU A 130 -4.57 7.44 11.20
C GLU A 130 -4.66 6.53 12.44
N ASP A 131 -5.89 6.13 12.78
CA ASP A 131 -6.18 5.28 13.94
C ASP A 131 -5.67 3.84 13.76
N SER A 132 -5.65 3.36 12.51
CA SER A 132 -5.32 1.98 12.15
C SER A 132 -4.47 1.89 10.88
N VAL A 133 -3.68 0.82 10.77
CA VAL A 133 -2.85 0.52 9.58
C VAL A 133 -3.21 -0.86 9.04
N LEU A 134 -3.47 -0.95 7.73
CA LEU A 134 -3.68 -2.20 7.02
C LEU A 134 -2.56 -2.42 5.98
N TRP A 135 -1.80 -3.50 6.13
CA TRP A 135 -0.87 -3.95 5.10
C TRP A 135 -1.57 -4.89 4.11
N ILE A 136 -1.48 -4.59 2.82
CA ILE A 136 -1.96 -5.44 1.72
C ILE A 136 -0.81 -5.69 0.75
N ASP A 137 -0.50 -6.97 0.50
CA ASP A 137 0.49 -7.33 -0.51
C ASP A 137 -0.05 -6.98 -1.92
N SER A 138 0.84 -6.50 -2.79
CA SER A 138 0.45 -5.95 -4.11
C SER A 138 -0.09 -6.99 -5.08
N ASP A 139 0.23 -8.27 -4.87
CA ASP A 139 -0.24 -9.41 -5.66
C ASP A 139 -1.59 -9.98 -5.18
N MET A 140 -2.19 -9.41 -4.12
CA MET A 140 -3.51 -9.85 -3.64
C MET A 140 -4.58 -9.66 -4.70
N ILE A 141 -5.28 -10.76 -5.04
CA ILE A 141 -6.30 -10.79 -6.10
C ILE A 141 -7.71 -10.56 -5.55
N ARG A 142 -7.97 -10.98 -4.31
CA ARG A 142 -9.27 -10.82 -3.66
C ARG A 142 -9.08 -10.59 -2.17
N VAL A 143 -9.82 -9.61 -1.66
CA VAL A 143 -9.96 -9.32 -0.23
C VAL A 143 -11.45 -9.17 0.06
N PRO A 144 -11.98 -9.74 1.16
CA PRO A 144 -13.37 -9.51 1.54
C PRO A 144 -13.67 -8.03 1.76
N ASN A 145 -14.78 -7.54 1.22
CA ASN A 145 -15.16 -6.12 1.32
C ASN A 145 -15.35 -5.66 2.78
N ASP A 146 -15.84 -6.55 3.63
CA ASP A 146 -16.08 -6.33 5.06
C ASP A 146 -14.81 -6.46 5.93
N LEU A 147 -13.61 -6.65 5.35
CA LEU A 147 -12.37 -6.89 6.11
C LEU A 147 -12.09 -5.76 7.11
N LEU A 148 -12.14 -4.50 6.66
CA LEU A 148 -11.84 -3.35 7.51
C LEU A 148 -12.78 -3.25 8.70
N GLY A 149 -14.09 -3.40 8.45
CA GLY A 149 -15.10 -3.41 9.51
C GLY A 149 -14.82 -4.50 10.55
N ARG A 150 -14.61 -5.75 10.09
CA ARG A 150 -14.31 -6.88 10.98
C ARG A 150 -13.03 -6.69 11.78
N MET A 151 -11.99 -6.09 11.19
CA MET A 151 -10.74 -5.83 11.88
C MET A 151 -10.93 -4.80 13.00
N ILE A 152 -11.56 -3.67 12.68
CA ILE A 152 -11.84 -2.59 13.64
C ILE A 152 -12.76 -3.10 14.77
N ASP A 153 -13.84 -3.80 14.42
CA ASP A 153 -14.83 -4.29 15.38
C ASP A 153 -14.27 -5.36 16.33
N SER A 154 -13.17 -6.02 15.95
CA SER A 154 -12.55 -7.02 16.82
C SER A 154 -11.88 -6.43 18.08
N GLY A 155 -11.57 -5.13 18.08
CA GLY A 155 -10.92 -4.43 19.19
C GLY A 155 -9.50 -4.92 19.51
N LYS A 156 -8.84 -5.64 18.60
CA LYS A 156 -7.48 -6.17 18.79
C LYS A 156 -6.44 -5.22 18.21
N ASP A 157 -5.31 -5.09 18.91
CA ASP A 157 -4.19 -4.26 18.45
C ASP A 157 -3.54 -4.78 17.17
N VAL A 158 -3.50 -6.10 16.97
CA VAL A 158 -2.90 -6.75 15.81
C VAL A 158 -3.75 -7.92 15.34
N ILE A 159 -4.06 -7.94 14.04
CA ILE A 159 -4.85 -8.99 13.39
C ILE A 159 -4.14 -9.37 12.10
N THR A 160 -4.12 -10.66 11.80
CA THR A 160 -3.66 -11.17 10.52
C THR A 160 -4.74 -12.05 9.92
N THR A 161 -4.91 -11.99 8.60
CA THR A 161 -5.78 -12.88 7.86
C THR A 161 -4.97 -14.06 7.35
N ALA A 162 -5.57 -15.25 7.35
CA ALA A 162 -4.98 -16.40 6.68
C ALA A 162 -5.22 -16.25 5.17
N THR A 163 -4.17 -15.98 4.41
CA THR A 163 -4.22 -15.99 2.95
C THR A 163 -4.24 -17.44 2.46
N ARG A 164 -5.25 -17.83 1.68
CA ARG A 164 -5.23 -19.09 0.94
C ARG A 164 -4.63 -18.80 -0.43
N SER A 165 -3.43 -19.31 -0.67
CA SER A 165 -2.72 -19.31 -1.96
C SER A 165 -3.29 -20.34 -2.92
#